data_AF-X1VA66-F1
#
_entry.id   AF-X1VA66-F1
#
_cell.length_a   1.000
_cell.length_b   1.000
_cell.length_c   1.000
_cell.angle_alpha   90.00
_cell.angle_beta   90.00
_cell.angle_gamma   90.00
#
_symmetry.space_group_name_H-M   'P 1'
#
loop_
_entity.id
_entity.type
_entity.pdbx_description
1 polymer ?
#
loop_
_entity_poly.entity_id
_entity_poly.type
_entity_poly.pdbx_seq_one_letter_code
_entity_poly.pdbx_strand_id
1 'polypeptide(L)'
;SSIVLKDVIRFRGDRLFDGAVNLSWFWDDIEKNHKAAESFVFHGPQYHGVQQPDIGISHGHQLQDTATFTKNIVNACYGDQDQPFTLAIAGYGTGKSHLALTIANLLSNPDSDVARNILLNIKDSDVNIGKEIELNFLEFNRPCLVVALNGMQNFDLTAEISRQIYKQIIDRNVDTTPLDELRPRFVNAIKILNILSDSLKEELLKHCDVSNFESILTSLREQDEHLYLQIHEFLTKHGVTMQAIGG
;
A
#
# COMPACT_ATOMS: atom_id res chain seq x y z
N SER A 1 -14.23 -41.01 25.47
CA SER A 1 -13.36 -39.89 25.86
C SER A 1 -14.14 -38.60 25.72
N SER A 2 -14.16 -37.76 26.76
CA SER A 2 -14.84 -36.46 26.70
C SER A 2 -14.01 -35.47 25.88
N ILE A 3 -14.63 -34.83 24.89
CA ILE A 3 -14.03 -33.73 24.12
C ILE A 3 -13.70 -32.60 25.10
N VAL A 4 -12.46 -32.11 25.08
CA VAL A 4 -12.05 -30.95 25.89
C VAL A 4 -11.90 -29.70 25.02
N LEU A 5 -11.99 -28.52 25.64
CA LEU A 5 -12.08 -27.23 24.93
C LEU A 5 -11.01 -27.03 23.85
N LYS A 6 -9.76 -27.44 24.12
CA LYS A 6 -8.63 -27.35 23.19
C LYS A 6 -8.80 -28.20 21.92
N ASP A 7 -9.69 -29.19 21.96
CA ASP A 7 -9.99 -30.06 20.81
C ASP A 7 -11.03 -29.42 19.89
N VAL A 8 -11.75 -28.39 20.35
CA VAL A 8 -12.81 -27.68 19.61
C VAL A 8 -12.38 -26.27 19.22
N ILE A 9 -11.67 -25.58 20.11
CA ILE A 9 -11.23 -24.19 19.92
C ILE A 9 -9.72 -24.17 19.69
N ARG A 10 -9.31 -23.58 18.57
CA ARG A 10 -7.92 -23.24 18.30
C ARG A 10 -7.79 -21.74 18.10
N PHE A 11 -6.84 -21.14 18.81
CA PHE A 11 -6.45 -19.77 18.57
C PHE A 11 -5.69 -19.68 17.25
N ARG A 12 -6.18 -18.84 16.32
CA ARG A 12 -5.51 -18.54 15.05
C ARG A 12 -4.42 -17.50 15.28
N GLY A 13 -3.35 -17.90 15.97
CA GLY A 13 -2.20 -17.02 16.22
C GLY A 13 -1.47 -16.59 14.95
N ASP A 14 -1.65 -17.35 13.86
CA ASP A 14 -1.23 -16.98 12.50
C ASP A 14 -1.92 -15.72 11.96
N ARG A 15 -3.01 -15.26 12.60
CA ARG A 15 -3.77 -14.05 12.25
C ARG A 15 -3.58 -12.92 13.26
N LEU A 16 -2.55 -13.00 14.11
CA LEU A 16 -2.19 -11.95 15.06
C LEU A 16 -1.06 -11.10 14.48
N PHE A 17 -1.33 -9.81 14.25
CA PHE A 17 -0.40 -8.86 13.61
C PHE A 17 0.24 -7.89 14.60
N ASP A 18 0.83 -8.41 15.68
CA ASP A 18 1.58 -7.65 16.71
C ASP A 18 0.84 -6.40 17.27
N GLY A 19 -0.49 -6.45 17.29
CA GLY A 19 -1.37 -5.43 17.86
C GLY A 19 -2.09 -4.56 16.83
N ALA A 20 -1.43 -4.08 15.78
CA ALA A 20 -2.06 -3.22 14.78
C ALA A 20 -1.48 -3.43 13.37
N VAL A 21 -2.38 -3.61 12.40
CA VAL A 21 -2.01 -3.65 10.99
C VAL A 21 -1.57 -2.26 10.52
N ASN A 22 -0.42 -2.19 9.85
CA ASN A 22 0.12 -0.95 9.29
C ASN A 22 -0.06 -0.93 7.77
N LEU A 23 -0.59 0.17 7.24
CA LEU A 23 -0.76 0.37 5.80
C LEU A 23 0.59 0.40 5.05
N SER A 24 1.65 0.86 5.69
CA SER A 24 2.99 0.95 5.08
C SER A 24 3.55 -0.43 4.68
N TRP A 25 3.07 -1.53 5.29
CA TRP A 25 3.45 -2.89 4.89
C TRP A 25 3.15 -3.19 3.42
N PHE A 26 2.20 -2.47 2.80
CA PHE A 26 1.92 -2.59 1.37
C PHE A 26 3.19 -2.47 0.51
N TRP A 27 4.16 -1.65 0.94
CA TRP A 27 5.45 -1.48 0.27
C TRP A 27 6.62 -2.11 1.01
N ASP A 28 6.59 -2.08 2.34
CA ASP A 28 7.77 -2.33 3.17
C ASP A 28 7.92 -3.80 3.59
N ASP A 29 6.83 -4.57 3.59
CA ASP A 29 6.82 -5.97 4.07
C ASP A 29 5.73 -6.78 3.37
N ILE A 30 6.08 -7.36 2.22
CA ILE A 30 5.16 -8.14 1.37
C ILE A 30 4.56 -9.34 2.11
N GLU A 31 5.34 -10.00 2.97
CA GLU A 31 4.86 -11.18 3.69
C GLU A 31 3.79 -10.81 4.72
N LYS A 32 4.03 -9.78 5.54
CA LYS A 32 3.02 -9.27 6.48
C LYS A 32 1.84 -8.67 5.75
N ASN A 33 2.07 -7.98 4.64
CA ASN A 33 1.04 -7.42 3.79
C ASN A 33 0.03 -8.48 3.37
N HIS A 34 0.50 -9.54 2.69
CA HIS A 34 -0.37 -10.60 2.19
C HIS A 34 -1.09 -11.32 3.33
N LYS A 35 -0.37 -11.72 4.38
CA LYS A 35 -0.99 -12.38 5.55
C LYS A 35 -2.09 -11.54 6.18
N ALA A 36 -1.86 -10.23 6.33
CA ALA A 36 -2.85 -9.31 6.85
C ALA A 36 -4.06 -9.22 5.91
N ALA A 37 -3.85 -8.90 4.64
CA ALA A 37 -4.92 -8.73 3.66
C ALA A 37 -5.83 -9.97 3.57
N GLU A 38 -5.25 -11.17 3.50
CA GLU A 38 -6.00 -12.45 3.42
C GLU A 38 -6.75 -12.80 4.71
N SER A 39 -6.40 -12.16 5.84
CA SER A 39 -7.00 -12.44 7.15
C SER A 39 -8.11 -11.46 7.54
N PHE A 40 -8.41 -10.46 6.71
CA PHE A 40 -9.47 -9.49 7.01
C PHE A 40 -10.85 -10.15 6.99
N VAL A 41 -11.67 -9.86 8.01
CA VAL A 41 -13.03 -10.39 8.16
C VAL A 41 -14.03 -9.36 7.68
N PHE A 42 -14.67 -9.65 6.54
CA PHE A 42 -15.73 -8.81 6.00
C PHE A 42 -17.05 -9.03 6.74
N HIS A 43 -17.83 -7.96 6.81
CA HIS A 43 -19.20 -7.98 7.30
C HIS A 43 -20.09 -7.59 6.13
N GLY A 44 -21.15 -8.35 5.89
CA GLY A 44 -22.17 -8.05 4.89
C GLY A 44 -23.35 -7.28 5.48
N PRO A 45 -24.27 -6.78 4.64
CA PRO A 45 -25.39 -5.94 5.06
C PRO A 45 -26.43 -6.65 5.94
N GLN A 46 -26.39 -7.99 6.00
CA GLN A 46 -27.31 -8.78 6.82
C GLN A 46 -26.78 -9.02 8.25
N TYR A 47 -25.49 -8.79 8.50
CA TYR A 47 -24.86 -9.06 9.78
C TYR A 47 -24.24 -7.79 10.36
N HIS A 48 -24.94 -7.22 11.32
CA HIS A 48 -24.49 -6.02 12.01
C HIS A 48 -24.43 -6.30 13.52
N GLY A 49 -23.23 -6.26 14.09
CA GLY A 49 -23.03 -6.23 15.54
C GLY A 49 -23.33 -4.86 16.18
N VAL A 50 -23.66 -3.86 15.35
CA VAL A 50 -23.95 -2.46 15.74
C VAL A 50 -25.03 -1.94 14.79
N GLN A 51 -26.05 -1.23 15.28
CA GLN A 51 -27.10 -0.65 14.44
C GLN A 51 -26.89 0.86 14.25
N GLN A 52 -27.50 1.45 13.21
CA GLN A 52 -27.44 2.90 12.96
C GLN A 52 -27.78 3.75 14.21
N PRO A 53 -28.78 3.41 15.04
CA PRO A 53 -29.07 4.18 16.25
C PRO A 53 -27.91 4.23 17.25
N ASP A 54 -27.05 3.21 17.28
CA ASP A 54 -25.93 3.11 18.23
C ASP A 54 -24.80 4.09 17.91
N ILE A 55 -24.66 4.47 16.63
CA ILE A 55 -23.67 5.47 16.16
C ILE A 55 -24.27 6.89 16.05
N GLY A 56 -25.59 7.00 16.24
CA GLY A 56 -26.34 8.24 16.08
C GLY A 56 -26.65 8.59 14.62
N ILE A 57 -27.61 9.50 14.44
CA ILE A 57 -28.10 9.94 13.12
C ILE A 57 -27.81 11.43 12.90
N SER A 58 -27.34 12.13 13.93
CA SER A 58 -27.15 13.59 13.96
C SER A 58 -26.10 14.13 13.00
N HIS A 59 -25.13 13.29 12.61
CA HIS A 59 -24.01 13.69 11.76
C HIS A 59 -24.28 13.46 10.26
N GLY A 60 -25.44 12.91 9.88
CA GLY A 60 -25.78 12.60 8.49
C GLY A 60 -25.00 11.43 7.86
N HIS A 61 -24.13 10.77 8.63
CA HIS A 61 -23.38 9.59 8.17
C HIS A 61 -24.18 8.31 8.41
N GLN A 62 -24.14 7.40 7.42
CA GLN A 62 -24.78 6.10 7.50
C GLN A 62 -23.77 5.03 7.89
N LEU A 63 -24.18 4.12 8.77
CA LEU A 63 -23.47 2.89 9.07
C LEU A 63 -23.40 2.06 7.80
N GLN A 64 -22.18 1.61 7.47
CA GLN A 64 -21.95 0.80 6.29
C GLN A 64 -21.10 -0.42 6.66
N ASP A 65 -21.50 -1.58 6.14
CA ASP A 65 -20.73 -2.82 6.27
C ASP A 65 -19.51 -2.81 5.33
N THR A 66 -18.50 -3.60 5.67
CA THR A 66 -17.22 -3.57 4.95
C THR A 66 -17.30 -4.21 3.57
N ALA A 67 -18.21 -5.15 3.33
CA ALA A 67 -18.41 -5.77 2.01
C ALA A 67 -19.03 -4.76 1.03
N THR A 68 -20.15 -4.13 1.40
CA THR A 68 -20.79 -3.08 0.60
C THR A 68 -19.85 -1.89 0.40
N PHE A 69 -19.12 -1.48 1.44
CA PHE A 69 -18.13 -0.41 1.33
C PHE A 69 -17.05 -0.74 0.29
N THR A 70 -16.50 -1.95 0.34
CA THR A 70 -15.47 -2.40 -0.62
C THR A 70 -16.01 -2.46 -2.04
N LYS A 71 -17.23 -2.96 -2.21
CA LYS A 71 -17.93 -2.99 -3.51
C LYS A 71 -18.06 -1.59 -4.12
N ASN A 72 -18.48 -0.62 -3.33
CA ASN A 72 -18.62 0.76 -3.81
C ASN A 72 -17.29 1.35 -4.25
N ILE A 73 -16.19 1.04 -3.55
CA ILE A 73 -14.84 1.46 -3.97
C ILE A 73 -14.45 0.81 -5.30
N VAL A 74 -14.67 -0.50 -5.46
CA VAL A 74 -14.40 -1.21 -6.72
C VAL A 74 -15.17 -0.57 -7.88
N ASN A 75 -16.47 -0.33 -7.69
CA ASN A 75 -17.33 0.29 -8.71
C ASN A 75 -16.85 1.71 -9.05
N ALA A 76 -16.47 2.50 -8.05
CA ALA A 76 -15.92 3.85 -8.27
C ALA A 76 -14.59 3.81 -9.04
N CYS A 77 -13.69 2.87 -8.72
CA CYS A 77 -12.41 2.71 -9.41
C CYS A 77 -12.55 2.35 -10.90
N TYR A 78 -13.64 1.68 -11.27
CA TYR A 78 -13.90 1.30 -12.66
C TYR A 78 -14.88 2.22 -13.40
N GLY A 79 -15.37 3.28 -12.76
CA GLY A 79 -16.18 4.32 -13.40
C GLY A 79 -17.69 4.04 -13.39
N ASP A 80 -18.16 3.09 -12.59
CA ASP A 80 -19.60 2.80 -12.42
C ASP A 80 -20.29 3.78 -11.46
N GLN A 81 -19.53 4.69 -10.83
CA GLN A 81 -20.06 5.75 -9.97
C GLN A 81 -19.42 7.10 -10.28
N ASP A 82 -20.25 8.14 -10.31
CA ASP A 82 -19.84 9.53 -10.53
C ASP A 82 -19.13 10.16 -9.32
N GLN A 83 -19.15 9.50 -8.15
CA GLN A 83 -18.61 10.05 -6.91
C GLN A 83 -17.16 9.58 -6.69
N PRO A 84 -16.14 10.44 -6.89
CA PRO A 84 -14.74 10.04 -6.83
C PRO A 84 -14.19 9.96 -5.39
N PHE A 85 -14.94 10.43 -4.40
CA PHE A 85 -14.49 10.52 -3.01
C PHE A 85 -15.35 9.66 -2.08
N THR A 86 -14.69 8.78 -1.35
CA THR A 86 -15.28 7.98 -0.29
C THR A 86 -14.52 8.22 1.02
N LEU A 87 -15.25 8.49 2.10
CA LEU A 87 -14.68 8.71 3.44
C LEU A 87 -15.26 7.68 4.41
N ALA A 88 -14.39 6.86 5.00
CA ALA A 88 -14.74 6.00 6.12
C ALA A 88 -14.26 6.60 7.44
N ILE A 89 -15.16 6.72 8.41
CA ILE A 89 -14.85 7.18 9.76
C ILE A 89 -15.09 6.01 10.72
N ALA A 90 -14.06 5.59 11.45
CA ALA A 90 -14.19 4.55 12.45
C ALA A 90 -13.23 4.75 13.63
N GLY A 91 -13.60 4.27 14.81
CA GLY A 91 -12.81 4.40 16.04
C GLY A 91 -11.44 3.72 15.98
N TYR A 92 -10.56 4.00 16.93
CA TYR A 92 -9.26 3.30 17.03
C TYR A 92 -9.48 1.78 17.23
N GLY A 93 -8.63 0.95 16.62
CA GLY A 93 -8.70 -0.51 16.75
C GLY A 93 -9.82 -1.21 15.94
N THR A 94 -10.64 -0.47 15.17
CA THR A 94 -11.75 -1.03 14.36
C THR A 94 -11.33 -1.61 13.01
N GLY A 95 -10.02 -1.78 12.77
CA GLY A 95 -9.52 -2.41 11.54
C GLY A 95 -9.41 -1.49 10.31
N LYS A 96 -9.46 -0.15 10.45
CA LYS A 96 -9.32 0.79 9.31
C LYS A 96 -8.10 0.53 8.42
N SER A 97 -6.91 0.50 9.00
CA SER A 97 -5.66 0.25 8.26
C SER A 97 -5.64 -1.16 7.67
N HIS A 98 -6.27 -2.12 8.35
CA HIS A 98 -6.39 -3.50 7.88
C HIS A 98 -7.30 -3.59 6.66
N LEU A 99 -8.46 -2.93 6.68
CA LEU A 99 -9.37 -2.82 5.54
C LEU A 99 -8.68 -2.09 4.37
N ALA A 100 -8.03 -0.95 4.64
CA ALA A 100 -7.32 -0.19 3.62
C ALA A 100 -6.23 -1.03 2.92
N LEU A 101 -5.42 -1.75 3.71
CA LEU A 101 -4.40 -2.66 3.18
C LEU A 101 -5.03 -3.79 2.35
N THR A 102 -6.16 -4.34 2.81
CA THR A 102 -6.89 -5.40 2.11
C THR A 102 -7.41 -4.93 0.76
N ILE A 103 -8.09 -3.78 0.73
CA ILE A 103 -8.61 -3.18 -0.52
C ILE A 103 -7.47 -2.80 -1.45
N ALA A 104 -6.34 -2.31 -0.93
CA ALA A 104 -5.16 -1.98 -1.72
C ALA A 104 -4.63 -3.21 -2.49
N ASN A 105 -4.53 -4.38 -1.85
CA ASN A 105 -4.12 -5.62 -2.52
C ASN A 105 -5.16 -6.12 -3.53
N LEU A 106 -6.45 -6.02 -3.17
CA LEU A 106 -7.55 -6.45 -4.03
C LEU A 106 -7.55 -5.68 -5.37
N LEU A 107 -7.30 -4.37 -5.33
CA LEU A 107 -7.33 -3.49 -6.50
C LEU A 107 -5.99 -3.45 -7.27
N SER A 108 -4.85 -3.58 -6.59
CA SER A 108 -3.54 -3.43 -7.23
C SER A 108 -3.15 -4.62 -8.12
N ASN A 109 -3.64 -5.82 -7.78
CA ASN A 109 -3.41 -7.05 -8.52
C ASN A 109 -4.60 -8.03 -8.37
N PRO A 110 -5.72 -7.78 -9.07
CA PRO A 110 -6.98 -8.53 -8.90
C PRO A 110 -6.86 -10.02 -9.29
N ASP A 111 -5.84 -10.38 -10.09
CA ASP A 111 -5.59 -11.76 -10.52
C ASP A 111 -4.66 -12.55 -9.59
N SER A 112 -4.19 -11.94 -8.49
CA SER A 112 -3.31 -12.60 -7.53
C SER A 112 -4.05 -13.61 -6.65
N ASP A 113 -3.31 -14.58 -6.09
CA ASP A 113 -3.87 -15.51 -5.09
C ASP A 113 -4.38 -14.78 -3.84
N VAL A 114 -3.70 -13.68 -3.47
CA VAL A 114 -4.11 -12.80 -2.37
C VAL A 114 -5.48 -12.19 -2.66
N ALA A 115 -5.68 -11.60 -3.85
CA ALA A 115 -6.96 -11.04 -4.26
C ALA A 115 -8.08 -12.09 -4.30
N ARG A 116 -7.78 -13.31 -4.78
CA ARG A 116 -8.74 -14.43 -4.75
C ARG A 116 -9.16 -14.79 -3.32
N ASN A 117 -8.21 -14.87 -2.38
CA ASN A 117 -8.50 -15.15 -0.97
C ASN A 117 -9.34 -14.05 -0.33
N ILE A 118 -9.04 -12.77 -0.62
CA ILE A 118 -9.85 -11.63 -0.18
C ILE A 118 -11.27 -11.74 -0.73
N LEU A 119 -11.42 -12.06 -2.02
CA LEU A 119 -12.72 -12.23 -2.65
C LEU A 119 -13.54 -13.38 -2.04
N LEU A 120 -12.89 -14.48 -1.66
CA LEU A 120 -13.52 -15.56 -0.90
C LEU A 120 -14.03 -15.07 0.45
N ASN A 121 -13.24 -14.29 1.20
CA ASN A 121 -13.68 -13.71 2.47
C ASN A 121 -14.88 -12.76 2.29
N ILE A 122 -14.92 -12.00 1.19
CA ILE A 122 -16.10 -11.18 0.86
C ILE A 122 -17.31 -12.08 0.59
N LYS A 123 -17.16 -13.14 -0.23
CA LYS A 123 -18.23 -14.10 -0.55
C LYS A 123 -18.76 -14.83 0.69
N ASP A 124 -17.90 -15.12 1.66
CA ASP A 124 -18.29 -15.69 2.95
C ASP A 124 -19.20 -14.75 3.76
N SER A 125 -19.03 -13.43 3.58
CA SER A 125 -19.89 -12.41 4.22
C SER A 125 -21.15 -12.08 3.41
N ASP A 126 -21.05 -12.03 2.08
CA ASP A 126 -22.17 -11.87 1.15
C ASP A 126 -21.78 -12.36 -0.26
N VAL A 127 -22.45 -13.44 -0.70
CA VAL A 127 -22.15 -14.10 -1.99
C VAL A 127 -22.46 -13.21 -3.20
N ASN A 128 -23.45 -12.33 -3.11
CA ASN A 128 -23.85 -11.49 -4.25
C ASN A 128 -22.87 -10.35 -4.44
N ILE A 129 -22.45 -9.70 -3.34
CA ILE A 129 -21.42 -8.67 -3.37
C ILE A 129 -20.11 -9.24 -3.93
N GLY A 130 -19.69 -10.40 -3.43
CA GLY A 130 -18.48 -11.05 -3.91
C GLY A 130 -18.53 -11.43 -5.40
N LYS A 131 -19.70 -11.83 -5.92
CA LYS A 131 -19.87 -12.10 -7.36
C LYS A 131 -19.85 -10.83 -8.22
N GLU A 132 -20.45 -9.74 -7.74
CA GLU A 132 -20.44 -8.45 -8.45
C GLU A 132 -19.00 -7.94 -8.63
N ILE A 133 -18.20 -7.97 -7.55
CA ILE A 133 -16.78 -7.59 -7.60
C ILE A 133 -15.98 -8.48 -8.56
N GLU A 134 -16.22 -9.80 -8.54
CA GLU A 134 -15.58 -10.75 -9.44
C GLU A 134 -15.89 -10.44 -10.92
N LEU A 135 -17.15 -10.13 -11.23
CA LEU A 135 -17.57 -9.76 -12.58
C LEU A 135 -16.89 -8.47 -13.06
N ASN A 136 -16.76 -7.46 -12.19
CA ASN A 136 -16.05 -6.23 -12.53
C ASN A 136 -14.58 -6.52 -12.88
N PHE A 137 -13.89 -7.35 -12.11
CA PHE A 137 -12.51 -7.71 -12.44
C PHE A 137 -12.39 -8.45 -13.77
N LEU A 138 -13.34 -9.35 -14.07
CA LEU A 138 -13.39 -10.04 -15.37
C LEU A 138 -13.71 -9.10 -16.54
N GLU A 139 -14.60 -8.13 -16.35
CA GLU A 139 -15.02 -7.17 -17.37
C GLU A 139 -13.92 -6.16 -17.71
N PHE A 140 -13.34 -5.51 -16.69
CA PHE A 140 -12.33 -4.46 -16.90
C PHE A 140 -10.94 -5.04 -17.17
N ASN A 141 -10.63 -6.23 -16.64
CA ASN A 141 -9.39 -6.98 -16.85
C ASN A 141 -8.12 -6.11 -16.74
N ARG A 142 -8.10 -5.22 -15.73
CA ARG A 142 -6.97 -4.32 -15.48
C ARG A 142 -6.87 -3.98 -13.99
N PRO A 143 -5.65 -3.93 -13.45
CA PRO A 143 -5.44 -3.49 -12.08
C PRO A 143 -5.62 -1.97 -11.96
N CYS A 144 -5.97 -1.51 -10.76
CA CYS A 144 -5.94 -0.10 -10.43
C CYS A 144 -4.51 0.36 -10.11
N LEU A 145 -4.25 1.65 -10.27
CA LEU A 145 -3.09 2.31 -9.69
C LEU A 145 -3.46 2.64 -8.24
N VAL A 146 -2.79 2.01 -7.27
CA VAL A 146 -3.11 2.17 -5.85
C VAL A 146 -2.01 2.96 -5.15
N VAL A 147 -2.36 4.11 -4.58
CA VAL A 147 -1.42 4.89 -3.76
C VAL A 147 -1.86 4.79 -2.29
N ALA A 148 -1.10 4.03 -1.51
CA ALA A 148 -1.38 3.73 -0.11
C ALA A 148 -0.64 4.73 0.80
N LEU A 149 -1.34 5.79 1.21
CA LEU A 149 -0.77 6.85 2.05
C LEU A 149 -1.09 6.65 3.52
N ASN A 150 -0.05 6.56 4.35
CA ASN A 150 -0.20 6.45 5.80
C ASN A 150 -0.11 7.83 6.46
N GLY A 151 -1.26 8.42 6.82
CA GLY A 151 -1.32 9.75 7.43
C GLY A 151 -0.62 9.91 8.79
N MET A 152 -0.11 8.84 9.40
CA MET A 152 0.68 8.90 10.64
C MET A 152 2.19 9.09 10.40
N GLN A 153 2.66 8.93 9.16
CA GLN A 153 4.07 9.10 8.81
C GLN A 153 4.35 10.52 8.33
N ASN A 154 5.56 11.00 8.61
CA ASN A 154 6.02 12.29 8.11
C ASN A 154 6.75 12.05 6.77
N PHE A 155 6.18 12.53 5.68
CA PHE A 155 6.77 12.46 4.34
C PHE A 155 6.34 13.66 3.50
N ASP A 156 7.13 13.98 2.48
CA ASP A 156 6.67 14.88 1.43
C ASP A 156 5.64 14.13 0.57
N LEU A 157 4.41 14.63 0.55
CA LEU A 157 3.28 13.99 -0.14
C LEU A 157 3.56 13.79 -1.63
N THR A 158 4.19 14.78 -2.27
CA THR A 158 4.48 14.74 -3.70
C THR A 158 5.54 13.68 -3.98
N ALA A 159 6.59 13.62 -3.17
CA ALA A 159 7.63 12.61 -3.25
C ALA A 159 7.04 11.22 -3.06
N GLU A 160 6.23 11.01 -2.03
CA GLU A 160 5.68 9.69 -1.70
C GLU A 160 4.71 9.19 -2.77
N ILE A 161 3.81 10.05 -3.28
CA ILE A 161 2.95 9.70 -4.41
C ILE A 161 3.79 9.29 -5.62
N SER A 162 4.83 10.07 -5.95
CA SER A 162 5.66 9.83 -7.12
C SER A 162 6.43 8.51 -7.00
N ARG A 163 7.02 8.26 -5.82
CA ARG A 163 7.74 7.03 -5.48
C ARG A 163 6.85 5.80 -5.69
N GLN A 164 5.62 5.82 -5.14
CA GLN A 164 4.68 4.70 -5.26
C GLN A 164 4.18 4.47 -6.68
N ILE A 165 3.95 5.54 -7.46
CA ILE A 165 3.58 5.44 -8.88
C ILE A 165 4.72 4.83 -9.68
N TYR A 166 5.94 5.34 -9.48
CA TYR A 166 7.13 4.90 -10.19
C TYR A 166 7.42 3.41 -9.93
N LYS A 167 7.33 2.99 -8.66
CA LYS A 167 7.47 1.58 -8.26
C LYS A 167 6.49 0.66 -8.99
N GLN A 168 5.21 1.03 -9.08
CA GLN A 168 4.20 0.23 -9.80
C GLN A 168 4.44 0.14 -11.30
N ILE A 169 4.99 1.20 -11.90
CA ILE A 169 5.32 1.22 -13.33
C ILE A 169 6.51 0.28 -13.60
N ILE A 170 7.54 0.31 -12.75
CA ILE A 170 8.66 -0.64 -12.82
C ILE A 170 8.17 -2.08 -12.66
N ASP A 171 7.37 -2.36 -11.62
CA ASP A 171 6.89 -3.72 -11.33
C ASP A 171 6.05 -4.29 -12.48
N ARG A 172 5.42 -3.42 -13.27
CA ARG A 172 4.63 -3.79 -14.46
C ARG A 172 5.44 -3.80 -15.76
N ASN A 173 6.75 -3.58 -15.71
CA ASN A 173 7.64 -3.47 -16.87
C ASN A 173 7.17 -2.42 -17.90
N VAL A 174 6.61 -1.31 -17.41
CA VAL A 174 6.20 -0.17 -18.24
C VAL A 174 7.37 0.81 -18.35
N ASP A 175 7.52 1.45 -19.51
CA ASP A 175 8.59 2.44 -19.76
C ASP A 175 8.46 3.64 -18.80
N THR A 176 9.50 3.87 -18.00
CA THR A 176 9.58 4.96 -17.02
C THR A 176 10.16 6.25 -17.61
N THR A 177 10.66 6.23 -18.85
CA THR A 177 11.36 7.36 -19.48
C THR A 177 10.61 8.70 -19.34
N PRO A 178 9.28 8.78 -19.58
CA PRO A 178 8.55 10.04 -19.42
C PRO A 178 8.57 10.60 -17.99
N LEU A 179 8.63 9.74 -16.96
CA LEU A 179 8.72 10.15 -15.56
C LEU A 179 10.15 10.51 -15.15
N ASP A 180 11.13 9.81 -15.71
CA ASP A 180 12.56 10.09 -15.50
C ASP A 180 12.93 11.49 -16.03
N GLU A 181 12.36 11.87 -17.18
CA GLU A 181 12.52 13.18 -17.78
C GLU A 181 11.92 14.32 -16.94
N LEU A 182 10.91 14.04 -16.11
CA LEU A 182 10.34 15.03 -15.19
C LEU A 182 11.26 15.29 -13.98
N ARG A 183 12.13 14.35 -13.61
CA ARG A 183 13.00 14.46 -12.42
C ARG A 183 14.42 13.96 -12.71
N PRO A 184 15.18 14.65 -13.59
CA PRO A 184 16.50 14.21 -14.02
C PRO A 184 17.54 14.19 -12.89
N ARG A 185 17.25 14.81 -11.73
CA ARG A 185 18.15 14.85 -10.57
C ARG A 185 18.57 13.46 -10.08
N PHE A 186 17.64 12.49 -10.08
CA PHE A 186 17.93 11.13 -9.66
C PHE A 186 18.85 10.42 -10.66
N VAL A 187 18.56 10.56 -11.95
CA VAL A 187 19.41 10.04 -13.04
C VAL A 187 20.81 10.63 -12.98
N ASN A 188 20.93 11.93 -12.70
CA ASN A 188 22.21 12.60 -12.55
C ASN A 188 22.98 12.13 -11.31
N ALA A 189 22.30 11.95 -10.18
CA ALA A 189 22.91 11.37 -8.98
C ALA A 189 23.46 9.97 -9.26
N ILE A 190 22.69 9.10 -9.92
CA ILE A 190 23.15 7.74 -10.32
C ILE A 190 24.41 7.81 -11.18
N LYS A 191 24.46 8.71 -12.16
CA LYS A 191 25.65 8.90 -13.02
C LYS A 191 26.88 9.30 -12.21
N ILE A 192 26.74 10.25 -11.29
CA ILE A 192 27.83 10.70 -10.41
C ILE A 192 28.30 9.55 -9.52
N LEU A 193 27.36 8.84 -8.89
CA LEU A 193 27.64 7.72 -8.00
C LEU A 193 28.42 6.60 -8.69
N ASN A 194 28.11 6.29 -9.94
CA ASN A 194 28.83 5.26 -10.70
C ASN A 194 30.31 5.59 -10.96
N ILE A 195 30.68 6.87 -10.98
CA ILE A 195 32.03 7.36 -11.26
C ILE A 195 32.86 7.53 -9.96
N LEU A 196 32.23 7.46 -8.79
CA LEU A 196 32.94 7.55 -7.51
C LEU A 196 34.01 6.45 -7.37
N SER A 197 35.12 6.80 -6.72
CA SER A 197 36.14 5.83 -6.31
C SER A 197 35.56 4.83 -5.30
N ASP A 198 36.11 3.62 -5.27
CA ASP A 198 35.65 2.57 -4.35
C ASP A 198 35.74 3.01 -2.88
N SER A 199 36.76 3.80 -2.53
CA SER A 199 36.91 4.39 -1.19
C SER A 199 35.72 5.28 -0.79
N LEU A 200 35.24 6.14 -1.70
CA LEU A 200 34.11 7.02 -1.44
C LEU A 200 32.78 6.26 -1.42
N LYS A 201 32.66 5.17 -2.21
CA LYS A 201 31.49 4.29 -2.17
C LYS A 201 31.37 3.60 -0.82
N GLU A 202 32.47 3.10 -0.25
CA GLU A 202 32.47 2.49 1.08
C GLU A 202 32.10 3.49 2.19
N GLU A 203 32.57 4.73 2.10
CA GLU A 203 32.19 5.79 3.04
C GLU A 203 30.72 6.19 2.91
N LEU A 204 30.20 6.27 1.67
CA LEU A 204 28.80 6.55 1.41
C LEU A 204 27.88 5.45 1.98
N LEU A 205 28.26 4.18 1.84
CA LEU A 205 27.49 3.06 2.42
C LEU A 205 27.35 3.18 3.93
N LYS A 206 28.44 3.56 4.61
CA LYS A 206 28.43 3.82 6.05
C LYS A 206 27.60 5.04 6.42
N HIS A 207 27.63 6.09 5.57
CA HIS A 207 26.87 7.32 5.83
C HIS A 207 25.36 7.12 5.70
N CYS A 208 24.93 6.36 4.69
CA CYS A 208 23.52 6.08 4.41
C CYS A 208 22.97 4.88 5.19
N ASP A 209 23.80 4.18 5.98
CA ASP A 209 23.44 2.97 6.73
C ASP A 209 22.82 1.86 5.85
N VAL A 210 23.43 1.63 4.68
CA VAL A 210 22.96 0.64 3.70
C VAL A 210 24.01 -0.44 3.46
N SER A 211 23.52 -1.67 3.28
CA SER A 211 24.37 -2.87 3.19
C SER A 211 25.15 -2.98 1.89
N ASN A 212 24.65 -2.42 0.78
CA ASN A 212 25.29 -2.53 -0.53
C ASN A 212 24.99 -1.32 -1.43
N PHE A 213 25.82 -1.13 -2.45
CA PHE A 213 25.70 0.03 -3.33
C PHE A 213 24.50 -0.08 -4.29
N GLU A 214 24.08 -1.29 -4.64
CA GLU A 214 22.94 -1.49 -5.53
C GLU A 214 21.62 -1.09 -4.85
N SER A 215 21.50 -1.20 -3.53
CA SER A 215 20.33 -0.69 -2.81
C SER A 215 20.26 0.84 -2.89
N ILE A 216 21.40 1.55 -2.87
CA ILE A 216 21.42 3.00 -3.11
C ILE A 216 20.92 3.33 -4.52
N LEU A 217 21.43 2.64 -5.53
CA LEU A 217 21.01 2.87 -6.91
C LEU A 217 19.54 2.54 -7.11
N THR A 218 19.04 1.48 -6.47
CA THR A 218 17.63 1.07 -6.51
C THR A 218 16.73 2.12 -5.87
N SER A 219 17.06 2.60 -4.67
CA SER A 219 16.31 3.68 -4.01
C SER A 219 16.31 4.97 -4.82
N LEU A 220 17.43 5.33 -5.47
CA LEU A 220 17.46 6.49 -6.38
C LEU A 220 16.60 6.29 -7.62
N ARG A 221 16.59 5.08 -8.22
CA ARG A 221 15.68 4.74 -9.32
C ARG A 221 14.23 4.86 -8.86
N GLU A 222 13.92 4.38 -7.66
CA GLU A 222 12.59 4.53 -7.04
C GLU A 222 12.26 5.98 -6.62
N GLN A 223 13.14 6.95 -6.85
CA GLN A 223 12.97 8.36 -6.48
C GLN A 223 12.83 8.62 -4.97
N ASP A 224 13.60 7.89 -4.16
CA ASP A 224 13.69 8.10 -2.71
C ASP A 224 14.36 9.45 -2.39
N GLU A 225 13.54 10.45 -2.05
CA GLU A 225 14.00 11.80 -1.69
C GLU A 225 14.86 11.82 -0.42
N HIS A 226 14.53 10.99 0.58
CA HIS A 226 15.25 11.00 1.83
C HIS A 226 16.69 10.52 1.61
N LEU A 227 16.84 9.41 0.89
CA LEU A 227 18.16 8.91 0.52
C LEU A 227 18.89 9.89 -0.40
N TYR A 228 18.20 10.50 -1.38
CA TYR A 228 18.78 11.52 -2.24
C TYR A 228 19.38 12.69 -1.45
N LEU A 229 18.67 13.20 -0.44
CA LEU A 229 19.16 14.28 0.42
C LEU A 229 20.40 13.87 1.23
N GLN A 230 20.43 12.66 1.78
CA GLN A 230 21.61 12.13 2.47
C GLN A 230 22.83 12.05 1.54
N ILE A 231 22.63 11.54 0.31
CA ILE A 231 23.70 11.44 -0.69
C ILE A 231 24.16 12.85 -1.11
N HIS A 232 23.24 13.78 -1.29
CA HIS A 232 23.56 15.17 -1.63
C HIS A 232 24.40 15.83 -0.53
N GLU A 233 24.03 15.65 0.74
CA GLU A 233 24.80 16.15 1.89
C GLU A 233 26.20 15.54 1.94
N PHE A 234 26.31 14.21 1.76
CA PHE A 234 27.57 13.49 1.71
C PHE A 234 28.49 14.01 0.59
N LEU A 235 27.98 14.11 -0.64
CA LEU A 235 28.76 14.58 -1.78
C LEU A 235 29.21 16.03 -1.60
N THR A 236 28.35 16.88 -1.05
CA THR A 236 28.68 18.28 -0.77
C THR A 236 29.83 18.38 0.24
N LYS A 237 29.85 17.55 1.28
CA LYS A 237 30.96 17.48 2.25
C LYS A 237 32.28 17.05 1.61
N HIS A 238 32.24 16.26 0.53
CA HIS A 238 33.40 15.79 -0.22
C HIS A 238 33.74 16.66 -1.45
N GLY A 239 33.10 17.84 -1.58
CA GLY A 239 33.38 18.79 -2.65
C GLY A 239 32.81 18.40 -4.02
N VAL A 240 31.91 17.41 -4.07
CA VAL A 240 31.22 16.99 -5.29
C VAL A 240 29.88 17.71 -5.36
N THR A 241 29.69 18.56 -6.37
CA THR A 241 28.44 19.31 -6.56
C THR A 241 27.46 18.52 -7.44
N MET A 242 26.29 18.20 -6.90
CA MET A 242 25.14 17.84 -7.73
C MET A 242 24.47 19.13 -8.21
N GLN A 243 24.24 19.30 -9.51
CA GLN A 243 23.47 20.44 -10.01
C GLN A 243 22.08 20.43 -9.38
N ALA A 244 21.78 21.48 -8.61
CA ALA A 244 20.43 21.74 -8.11
C ALA A 244 19.57 22.21 -9.29
N ILE A 245 18.91 21.27 -9.97
CA ILE A 245 17.79 21.62 -10.83
C ILE A 245 16.57 21.60 -9.91
N GLY A 246 16.04 22.80 -9.65
CA GLY A 246 14.86 23.01 -8.82
C GLY A 246 13.70 22.11 -9.24
N GLY A 247 12.91 21.69 -8.25
CA GLY A 247 11.68 20.94 -8.47
C GLY A 247 10.60 21.75 -9.18
#